data_AF-A0A6M0C799-F1
#
_entry.id   AF-A0A6M0C799-F1
#
_cell.length_a   1.000
_cell.length_b   1.000
_cell.length_c   1.000
_cell.angle_alpha   90.00
_cell.angle_beta   90.00
_cell.angle_gamma   90.00
#
_symmetry.space_group_name_H-M   'P 1'
#
loop_
_entity.id
_entity.type
_entity.pdbx_description
1 polymer ?
#
loop_
_entity_poly.entity_id
_entity_poly.type
_entity_poly.pdbx_seq_one_letter_code
_entity_poly.pdbx_strand_id
1 'polypeptide(L)' 'SHEPEVARQTKRIVWFTDGKVVNSHLTPEDLHSAV' A
#
# COMPACT_ATOMS: atom_id res chain seq x y z
N SER A 1 -9.41 -2.22 -4.98
CA SER A 1 -9.12 -2.52 -6.39
C SER A 1 -7.75 -3.18 -6.44
N HIS A 2 -7.51 -4.13 -7.36
CA HIS A 2 -6.17 -4.66 -7.62
C HIS A 2 -5.30 -3.68 -8.43
N GLU A 3 -5.87 -2.52 -8.77
CA GLU A 3 -5.20 -1.53 -9.58
C GLU A 3 -4.34 -0.59 -8.71
N PRO A 4 -3.01 -0.58 -8.90
CA PRO A 4 -2.11 0.25 -8.09
C PRO A 4 -2.34 1.75 -8.30
N GLU A 5 -2.87 2.15 -9.45
CA GLU A 5 -3.27 3.54 -9.72
C GLU A 5 -4.40 4.04 -8.82
N VAL A 6 -5.34 3.17 -8.45
CA VAL A 6 -6.42 3.49 -7.51
C VAL A 6 -5.88 3.62 -6.10
N ALA A 7 -4.90 2.78 -5.72
CA ALA A 7 -4.23 2.89 -4.42
C ALA A 7 -3.42 4.20 -4.30
N ARG A 8 -2.80 4.66 -5.39
CA ARG A 8 -2.04 5.91 -5.46
C ARG A 8 -2.88 7.18 -5.24
N GLN A 9 -4.17 7.14 -5.56
CA GLN A 9 -5.08 8.27 -5.33
C GLN A 9 -5.55 8.37 -3.87
N THR A 10 -5.23 7.39 -3.03
CA THR A 10 -5.62 7.38 -1.62
C THR A 10 -4.51 7.98 -0.75
N LYS A 11 -4.88 8.83 0.21
CA LYS A 11 -3.92 9.54 1.08
C LYS A 11 -3.23 8.65 2.12
N ARG A 12 -3.61 7.37 2.20
CA ARG A 12 -3.09 6.42 3.19
C ARG A 12 -3.22 4.99 2.66
N ILE A 13 -2.09 4.31 2.57
CA ILE A 13 -2.02 2.90 2.21
C ILE A 13 -1.66 2.10 3.46
N VAL A 14 -2.47 1.08 3.76
CA VAL A 14 -2.23 0.16 4.88
C VAL A 14 -1.96 -1.22 4.31
N TRP A 15 -0.74 -1.71 4.50
CA TRP A 15 -0.35 -3.07 4.13
C TRP A 15 -0.54 -4.02 5.29
N PHE A 16 -1.17 -5.15 5.00
CA PHE A 16 -1.40 -6.21 5.95
C PHE A 16 -1.11 -7.56 5.33
N THR A 17 -0.64 -8.50 6.14
CA THR A 17 -0.34 -9.88 5.76
C THR A 17 -0.77 -10.78 6.92
N ASP A 18 -1.46 -11.88 6.64
CA ASP A 18 -2.03 -12.79 7.66
C ASP A 18 -2.85 -12.07 8.75
N GLY A 19 -3.65 -11.08 8.34
CA GLY A 19 -4.51 -10.31 9.26
C GLY A 19 -3.75 -9.37 10.20
N LYS A 20 -2.43 -9.22 10.04
CA LYS A 20 -1.60 -8.28 10.80
C LYS A 20 -1.18 -7.10 9.93
N VAL A 21 -1.26 -5.90 10.48
CA VAL A 21 -0.74 -4.69 9.82
C VAL A 21 0.79 -4.76 9.83
N VAL A 22 1.39 -4.85 8.65
CA VAL A 22 2.84 -4.88 8.47
C VAL A 22 3.37 -3.45 8.29
N ASN A 23 2.62 -2.60 7.60
CA ASN A 23 2.97 -1.20 7.46
C ASN A 23 1.72 -0.30 7.34
N SER A 24 1.59 0.68 8.24
CA SER A 24 0.39 1.51 8.40
C SER A 24 0.49 2.89 7.73
N HIS A 25 1.66 3.26 7.23
CA HIS A 25 1.96 4.56 6.62
C HIS A 25 2.82 4.39 5.35
N LEU A 26 2.41 3.50 4.45
CA LEU A 26 3.06 3.46 3.14
C LEU A 26 2.60 4.64 2.30
N THR A 27 3.56 5.36 1.72
CA THR A 27 3.28 6.28 0.63
C THR A 27 3.18 5.48 -0.68
N PRO A 28 2.45 5.97 -1.69
CA PRO A 28 2.34 5.25 -2.95
C PRO A 28 3.67 5.07 -3.70
N GLU A 29 4.68 5.86 -3.36
CA GLU A 29 6.05 5.78 -3.86
C GLU A 29 6.80 4.58 -3.27
N ASP A 30 6.53 4.23 -2.01
CA ASP A 30 7.11 3.06 -1.32
C ASP A 30 6.64 1.73 -1.91
N LEU A 31 5.50 1.71 -2.59
CA LEU A 31 4.95 0.50 -3.22
C LEU A 31 5.80 -0.03 -4.38
N HIS A 32 6.71 0.79 -4.94
CA HIS A 32 7.42 0.47 -6.19
C HIS A 32 8.75 -0.28 -5.98
N SER A 33 9.27 -0.38 -4.74
CA SER A 33 10.57 -1.03 -4.46
C SER A 33 10.50 -2.55 -4.23
N ALA A 34 9.33 -3.17 -4.34
CA ALA A 34 9.13 -4.60 -4.05
C ALA A 34 8.79 -5.42 -5.30
N VAL A 35 9.46 -5.16 -6.42
CA VAL A 35 9.39 -5.99 -7.65
C VAL A 35 10.71 -6.67 -7.94
#